data_AF-A0A2G1YZ43-F1
#
_entry.id   AF-A0A2G1YZ43-F1
#
_cell.length_a   1.000
_cell.length_b   1.000
_cell.length_c   1.000
_cell.angle_alpha   90.00
_cell.angle_beta   90.00
_cell.angle_gamma   90.00
#
_symmetry.space_group_name_H-M   'P 1'
#
loop_
_entity.id
_entity.type
_entity.pdbx_description
1 polymer ?
#
loop_
_entity_poly.entity_id
_entity_poly.type
_entity_poly.pdbx_seq_one_letter_code
_entity_poly.pdbx_strand_id
1 'polypeptide(L)'
;MARIRDLLRTRSGPAFVGFDFPFGYPAGSGLGGGRKAAAIIASDLVSDELDANNRFDVAGRLNEQISPHHPGPFWGCPPSSQSDQLTSKKPPFLQENFKEWRIVEKHLRDNKKQTTISAVWKLYTIGSVGSQTLTGLKCLHDLGGDPEFAMATRYWPFETRWDADLDGIILTEIWPSLNAHDTYDHAIKDARQVLACRDWFIDHQRAGTAKALFAAPDWLSRQEQEKCRTEEGWILGVR
;
A
#
# COMPACT_ATOMS: atom_id res chain seq x y z
N MET A 1 12.76 -8.93 -1.00
CA MET A 1 12.20 -9.24 -2.34
C MET A 1 12.75 -10.49 -3.03
N ALA A 2 13.90 -11.05 -2.64
CA ALA A 2 14.54 -12.17 -3.34
C ALA A 2 13.62 -13.39 -3.57
N ARG A 3 12.87 -13.82 -2.55
CA ARG A 3 11.95 -14.97 -2.67
C ARG A 3 10.82 -14.75 -3.69
N ILE A 4 10.29 -13.52 -3.78
CA ILE A 4 9.26 -13.20 -4.77
C ILE A 4 9.85 -13.31 -6.18
N ARG A 5 11.05 -12.75 -6.40
CA ARG A 5 11.74 -12.85 -7.71
C ARG A 5 12.00 -14.31 -8.11
N ASP A 6 12.48 -15.13 -7.18
CA ASP A 6 12.67 -16.57 -7.41
C ASP A 6 11.36 -17.28 -7.82
N LEU A 7 10.25 -16.99 -7.12
CA LEU A 7 8.95 -17.55 -7.49
C LEU A 7 8.47 -17.08 -8.88
N LEU A 8 8.67 -15.81 -9.21
CA LEU A 8 8.29 -15.25 -10.52
C LEU A 8 9.12 -15.84 -11.68
N ARG A 9 10.37 -16.25 -11.42
CA ARG A 9 11.23 -16.93 -12.41
C ARG A 9 10.88 -18.40 -12.61
N THR A 10 10.54 -19.08 -11.53
CA THR A 10 10.41 -20.54 -11.51
C THR A 10 8.98 -21.02 -11.80
N ARG A 11 8.00 -20.12 -11.78
CA ARG A 11 6.59 -20.42 -12.07
C ARG A 11 6.19 -19.78 -13.39
N SER A 12 5.42 -20.52 -14.20
CA SER A 12 4.90 -20.04 -15.47
C SER A 12 3.52 -19.40 -15.30
N GLY A 13 3.22 -18.41 -16.14
CA GLY A 13 1.91 -17.77 -16.27
C GLY A 13 1.76 -16.47 -15.48
N PRO A 14 0.55 -15.86 -15.52
CA PRO A 14 0.24 -14.66 -14.76
C PRO A 14 0.38 -14.90 -13.25
N ALA A 15 0.78 -13.86 -12.52
CA ALA A 15 1.01 -13.91 -11.09
C ALA A 15 0.20 -12.83 -10.38
N PHE A 16 -0.48 -13.23 -9.31
CA PHE A 16 -1.01 -12.31 -8.30
C PHE A 16 -0.01 -12.21 -7.15
N VAL A 17 0.43 -10.99 -6.83
CA VAL A 17 1.36 -10.74 -5.72
C VAL A 17 0.75 -9.71 -4.78
N GLY A 18 0.26 -10.18 -3.63
CA GLY A 18 -0.37 -9.35 -2.60
C GLY A 18 0.63 -8.79 -1.59
N PHE A 19 0.46 -7.52 -1.23
CA PHE A 19 1.26 -6.82 -0.24
C PHE A 19 0.37 -6.11 0.80
N ASP A 20 0.73 -6.23 2.08
CA ASP A 20 -0.02 -5.63 3.20
C ASP A 20 0.52 -4.21 3.53
N PHE A 21 0.42 -3.31 2.56
CA PHE A 21 0.64 -1.88 2.73
C PHE A 21 -0.05 -1.06 1.63
N PRO A 22 -0.43 0.20 1.90
CA PRO A 22 -0.96 1.15 0.93
C PRO A 22 -0.08 1.32 -0.32
N PHE A 23 -0.68 1.26 -1.51
CA PHE A 23 0.02 1.53 -2.78
C PHE A 23 -0.06 3.00 -3.22
N GLY A 24 -0.72 3.84 -2.44
CA GLY A 24 -0.91 5.25 -2.77
C GLY A 24 -1.23 6.08 -1.55
N TYR A 25 -1.33 7.38 -1.79
CA TYR A 25 -1.58 8.40 -0.78
C TYR A 25 -2.90 9.11 -1.06
N PRO A 26 -3.56 9.68 -0.03
CA PRO A 26 -4.78 10.46 -0.20
C PRO A 26 -4.73 11.44 -1.36
N ALA A 27 -5.81 11.48 -2.15
CA ALA A 27 -5.91 12.30 -3.35
C ALA A 27 -5.75 13.79 -3.03
N GLY A 28 -4.90 14.48 -3.80
CA GLY A 28 -4.51 15.87 -3.58
C GLY A 28 -3.26 16.05 -2.73
N SER A 29 -2.66 14.98 -2.19
CA SER A 29 -1.39 15.06 -1.44
C SER A 29 -0.16 15.34 -2.32
N GLY A 30 -0.28 15.17 -3.63
CA GLY A 30 0.82 15.33 -4.59
C GLY A 30 1.70 14.09 -4.78
N LEU A 31 1.73 13.18 -3.80
CA LEU A 31 2.51 11.93 -3.85
C LEU A 31 1.95 10.90 -4.84
N GLY A 32 0.62 10.89 -5.05
CA GLY A 32 -0.05 9.94 -5.95
C GLY A 32 0.04 8.49 -5.47
N GLY A 33 0.01 7.54 -6.41
CA GLY A 33 0.09 6.11 -6.11
C GLY A 33 0.78 5.29 -7.20
N GLY A 34 0.81 3.98 -7.01
CA GLY A 34 1.44 3.04 -7.94
C GLY A 34 2.90 3.40 -8.22
N ARG A 35 3.30 3.35 -9.51
CA ARG A 35 4.67 3.68 -9.92
C ARG A 35 5.08 5.11 -9.60
N LYS A 36 4.15 6.08 -9.63
CA LYS A 36 4.47 7.48 -9.34
C LYS A 36 4.94 7.62 -7.88
N ALA A 37 4.14 7.13 -6.94
CA ALA A 37 4.52 7.13 -5.53
C ALA A 37 5.79 6.31 -5.30
N ALA A 38 5.88 5.12 -5.91
CA ALA A 38 7.06 4.27 -5.82
C ALA A 38 8.35 4.99 -6.26
N ALA A 39 8.31 5.73 -7.36
CA ALA A 39 9.44 6.52 -7.86
C ALA A 39 9.81 7.70 -6.95
N ILE A 40 8.82 8.45 -6.45
CA ILE A 40 9.05 9.57 -5.52
C ILE A 40 9.74 9.08 -4.24
N ILE A 41 9.28 7.95 -3.68
CA ILE A 41 9.91 7.39 -2.49
C ILE A 41 11.30 6.84 -2.83
N ALA A 42 11.43 6.17 -3.97
CA ALA A 42 12.68 5.52 -4.36
C ALA A 42 13.83 6.45 -4.72
N SER A 43 13.56 7.71 -5.09
CA SER A 43 14.62 8.69 -5.37
C SER A 43 15.47 9.01 -4.14
N ASP A 44 14.86 8.88 -2.95
CA ASP A 44 15.37 9.43 -1.71
C ASP A 44 15.57 8.38 -0.62
N LEU A 45 14.80 7.28 -0.66
CA LEU A 45 14.87 6.21 0.31
C LEU A 45 16.03 5.27 0.03
N VAL A 46 16.94 5.19 0.99
CA VAL A 46 18.06 4.26 1.03
C VAL A 46 17.82 3.26 2.15
N SER A 47 18.06 1.99 1.85
CA SER A 47 18.05 0.88 2.81
C SER A 47 19.26 -0.01 2.60
N ASP A 48 19.83 -0.53 3.68
CA ASP A 48 20.92 -1.51 3.62
C ASP A 48 20.40 -2.96 3.69
N GLU A 49 21.33 -3.92 3.68
CA GLU A 49 21.04 -5.35 3.75
C GLU A 49 20.58 -5.83 5.14
N LEU A 50 20.73 -4.98 6.18
CA LEU A 50 20.31 -5.24 7.55
C LEU A 50 18.99 -4.52 7.90
N ASP A 51 18.24 -4.09 6.88
CA ASP A 51 16.99 -3.33 6.96
C ASP A 51 17.10 -1.95 7.64
N ALA A 52 18.31 -1.43 7.88
CA ALA A 52 18.48 -0.04 8.30
C ALA A 52 18.14 0.88 7.11
N ASN A 53 17.44 1.98 7.37
CA ASN A 53 16.98 2.89 6.33
C ASN A 53 16.75 4.31 6.84
N ASN A 54 16.73 5.27 5.91
CA ASN A 54 16.56 6.71 6.17
C ASN A 54 15.09 7.16 6.08
N ARG A 55 14.10 6.28 6.29
CA ARG A 55 12.67 6.59 6.04
C ARG A 55 12.13 7.81 6.81
N PHE A 56 12.65 8.10 7.99
CA PHE A 56 12.24 9.27 8.76
C PHE A 56 12.74 10.57 8.12
N ASP A 57 13.96 10.57 7.59
CA ASP A 57 14.51 11.73 6.88
C ASP A 57 13.72 11.99 5.59
N VAL A 58 13.41 10.92 4.84
CA VAL A 58 12.56 11.00 3.65
C VAL A 58 11.19 11.58 3.99
N ALA A 59 10.53 11.08 5.04
CA ALA A 59 9.24 11.59 5.46
C ALA A 59 9.28 13.06 5.91
N GLY A 60 10.35 13.48 6.58
CA GLY A 60 10.56 14.89 6.94
C GLY A 60 10.64 15.79 5.70
N ARG A 61 11.40 15.39 4.68
CA ARG A 61 11.49 16.13 3.40
C ARG A 61 10.16 16.17 2.65
N LEU A 62 9.42 15.05 2.63
CA LEU A 62 8.09 15.02 2.01
C LEU A 62 7.10 15.91 2.76
N ASN A 63 7.14 15.93 4.10
CA ASN A 63 6.34 16.85 4.90
C ASN A 63 6.64 18.31 4.54
N GLU A 64 7.91 18.69 4.42
CA GLU A 64 8.30 20.04 4.00
C GLU A 64 7.75 20.41 2.62
N GLN A 65 7.73 19.48 1.67
CA GLN A 65 7.18 19.70 0.33
C GLN A 65 5.64 19.81 0.34
N ILE A 66 4.97 18.99 1.16
CA ILE A 66 3.50 18.93 1.21
C ILE A 66 2.93 20.08 2.04
N SER A 67 3.58 20.43 3.14
CA SER A 67 3.12 21.41 4.12
C SER A 67 4.29 22.24 4.65
N PRO A 68 4.83 23.19 3.86
CA PRO A 68 6.03 23.94 4.24
C PRO A 68 5.93 24.67 5.59
N HIS A 69 4.71 25.01 6.02
CA HIS A 69 4.45 25.82 7.22
C HIS A 69 3.94 25.01 8.43
N HIS A 70 3.68 23.70 8.29
CA HIS A 70 3.09 22.89 9.35
C HIS A 70 3.69 21.47 9.38
N PRO A 71 3.91 20.88 10.56
CA PRO A 71 4.36 19.49 10.64
C PRO A 71 3.35 18.53 10.02
N GLY A 72 3.87 17.43 9.47
CA GLY A 72 3.06 16.42 8.81
C GLY A 72 2.93 16.61 7.29
N PRO A 73 2.15 15.75 6.61
CA PRO A 73 1.20 14.80 7.19
C PRO A 73 1.84 13.57 7.85
N PHE A 74 3.06 13.16 7.48
CA PHE A 74 3.74 12.05 8.13
C PHE A 74 4.10 12.36 9.58
N TRP A 75 4.00 11.36 10.46
CA TRP A 75 4.28 11.52 11.88
C TRP A 75 4.71 10.21 12.54
N GLY A 76 5.24 10.33 13.75
CA GLY A 76 5.72 9.20 14.55
C GLY A 76 7.15 8.87 14.20
N CYS A 77 8.08 9.19 15.07
CA CYS A 77 9.51 8.93 14.89
C CYS A 77 10.16 8.81 16.27
N PRO A 78 11.31 8.11 16.39
CA PRO A 78 12.10 8.13 17.60
C PRO A 78 12.60 9.56 17.91
N PRO A 79 12.89 9.90 19.18
CA PRO A 79 13.35 11.25 19.55
C PRO A 79 14.56 11.75 18.75
N SER A 80 15.47 10.83 18.38
CA SER A 80 16.66 11.11 17.58
C SER A 80 16.38 11.54 16.14
N SER A 81 15.15 11.34 15.64
CA SER A 81 14.73 11.67 14.27
C SER A 81 13.64 12.74 14.23
N GLN A 82 13.40 13.43 15.35
CA GLN A 82 12.46 14.55 15.38
C GLN A 82 13.03 15.76 14.64
N SER A 83 12.13 16.47 13.96
CA SER A 83 12.40 17.78 13.34
C SER A 83 11.15 18.65 13.42
N ASP A 84 11.25 19.89 12.96
CA ASP A 84 10.10 20.80 12.86
C ASP A 84 8.99 20.25 11.95
N GLN A 85 9.37 19.43 10.95
CA GLN A 85 8.44 18.85 9.98
C GLN A 85 7.98 17.44 10.36
N LEU A 86 8.74 16.69 11.16
CA LEU A 86 8.40 15.32 11.57
C LEU A 86 8.41 15.17 13.10
N THR A 87 7.21 15.04 13.66
CA THR A 87 6.99 14.96 15.11
C THR A 87 6.82 13.51 15.60
N SER A 88 7.26 13.22 16.83
CA SER A 88 7.07 11.88 17.43
C SER A 88 5.61 11.52 17.73
N LYS A 89 4.75 12.53 17.92
CA LYS A 89 3.31 12.37 18.13
C LYS A 89 2.55 12.92 16.94
N LYS A 90 1.31 12.44 16.75
CA LYS A 90 0.42 12.92 15.68
C LYS A 90 0.17 14.43 15.86
N PRO A 91 0.55 15.28 14.89
CA PRO A 91 0.17 16.69 14.89
C PRO A 91 -1.31 16.83 14.50
N PRO A 92 -1.94 18.00 14.72
CA PRO A 92 -3.19 18.33 14.08
C PRO A 92 -3.07 18.17 12.55
N PHE A 93 -4.07 17.58 11.91
CA PHE A 93 -4.10 17.48 10.45
C PHE A 93 -4.59 18.81 9.88
N LEU A 94 -3.68 19.63 9.36
CA LEU A 94 -3.94 21.01 8.90
C LEU A 94 -3.93 21.16 7.39
N GLN A 95 -3.83 20.07 6.64
CA GLN A 95 -3.78 20.13 5.19
C GLN A 95 -5.15 20.43 4.61
N GLU A 96 -5.26 21.57 3.91
CA GLU A 96 -6.51 22.04 3.31
C GLU A 96 -6.81 21.39 1.95
N ASN A 97 -5.76 21.00 1.22
CA ASN A 97 -5.85 20.52 -0.16
C ASN A 97 -6.22 19.04 -0.29
N PHE A 98 -6.15 18.26 0.79
CA PHE A 98 -6.47 16.83 0.77
C PHE A 98 -6.97 16.34 2.14
N LYS A 99 -7.41 15.07 2.19
CA LYS A 99 -7.94 14.44 3.42
C LYS A 99 -6.90 13.55 4.07
N GLU A 100 -7.02 13.35 5.38
CA GLU A 100 -6.11 12.46 6.13
C GLU A 100 -6.19 11.00 5.64
N TRP A 101 -7.38 10.54 5.28
CA TRP A 101 -7.66 9.14 4.98
C TRP A 101 -7.89 8.94 3.50
N ARG A 102 -7.43 7.81 2.96
CA ARG A 102 -7.87 7.34 1.65
C ARG A 102 -9.35 6.95 1.71
N ILE A 103 -10.01 6.97 0.55
CA ILE A 103 -11.42 6.59 0.38
C ILE A 103 -11.65 5.18 0.93
N VAL A 104 -10.77 4.22 0.62
CA VAL A 104 -10.88 2.84 1.11
C VAL A 104 -10.78 2.76 2.64
N GLU A 105 -9.85 3.50 3.24
CA GLU A 105 -9.61 3.51 4.68
C GLU A 105 -10.79 4.15 5.42
N LYS A 106 -11.27 5.29 4.91
CA LYS A 106 -12.46 5.96 5.44
C LYS A 106 -13.68 5.04 5.39
N HIS A 107 -13.90 4.36 4.26
CA HIS A 107 -14.99 3.40 4.13
C HIS A 107 -14.91 2.28 5.17
N LEU A 108 -13.71 1.70 5.38
CA LEU A 108 -13.51 0.61 6.34
C LEU A 108 -13.71 1.06 7.79
N ARG A 109 -13.29 2.29 8.13
CA ARG A 109 -13.52 2.87 9.45
C ARG A 109 -15.00 3.13 9.72
N ASP A 110 -15.68 3.76 8.77
CA ASP A 110 -17.05 4.23 8.95
C ASP A 110 -18.07 3.07 8.88
N ASN A 111 -17.91 2.16 7.93
CA ASN A 111 -18.91 1.12 7.65
C ASN A 111 -18.59 -0.24 8.28
N LYS A 112 -17.31 -0.62 8.35
CA LYS A 112 -16.91 -1.96 8.83
C LYS A 112 -16.41 -1.95 10.28
N LYS A 113 -16.47 -0.79 10.95
CA LYS A 113 -15.98 -0.55 12.32
C LYS A 113 -14.57 -1.07 12.56
N GLN A 114 -13.73 -1.07 11.51
CA GLN A 114 -12.37 -1.56 11.66
C GLN A 114 -11.50 -0.50 12.32
N THR A 115 -11.42 -0.58 13.64
CA THR A 115 -10.67 0.33 14.50
C THR A 115 -9.15 0.13 14.40
N THR A 116 -8.71 -0.94 13.75
CA THR A 116 -7.30 -1.30 13.62
C THR A 116 -6.62 -0.71 12.39
N ILE A 117 -7.36 -0.18 11.42
CA ILE A 117 -6.77 0.45 10.23
C ILE A 117 -6.08 1.76 10.63
N SER A 118 -4.85 1.94 10.16
CA SER A 118 -4.07 3.16 10.38
C SER A 118 -3.96 3.95 9.10
N ALA A 119 -3.88 5.27 9.22
CA ALA A 119 -3.60 6.13 8.08
C ALA A 119 -2.16 5.88 7.59
N VAL A 120 -1.96 6.02 6.28
CA VAL A 120 -0.65 5.88 5.60
C VAL A 120 0.45 6.83 6.13
N TRP A 121 0.11 7.75 7.02
CA TRP A 121 1.01 8.76 7.56
C TRP A 121 1.81 8.34 8.80
N LYS A 122 1.39 7.28 9.53
CA LYS A 122 2.03 6.88 10.79
C LYS A 122 3.27 6.03 10.55
N LEU A 123 4.44 6.46 11.02
CA LEU A 123 5.73 5.81 10.73
C LEU A 123 6.34 5.02 11.88
N TYR A 124 5.93 5.22 13.13
CA TYR A 124 6.63 4.59 14.26
C TYR A 124 5.68 3.98 15.27
N THR A 125 6.19 3.00 16.03
CA THR A 125 5.46 2.15 16.99
C THR A 125 4.45 1.19 16.33
N ILE A 126 3.55 0.60 17.12
CA ILE A 126 2.55 -0.36 16.65
C ILE A 126 1.64 0.29 15.59
N GLY A 127 1.44 -0.41 14.47
CA GLY A 127 0.61 0.08 13.36
C GLY A 127 1.30 1.16 12.52
N SER A 128 2.62 1.06 12.32
CA SER A 128 3.43 1.96 11.49
C SER A 128 3.23 1.71 9.98
N VAL A 129 1.98 1.76 9.52
CA VAL A 129 1.61 1.50 8.13
C VAL A 129 2.38 2.39 7.16
N GLY A 130 2.60 3.67 7.51
CA GLY A 130 3.38 4.57 6.66
C GLY A 130 4.83 4.15 6.49
N SER A 131 5.47 3.58 7.51
CA SER A 131 6.83 3.03 7.35
C SER A 131 6.86 1.83 6.41
N GLN A 132 5.85 0.96 6.52
CA GLN A 132 5.69 -0.19 5.62
C GLN A 132 5.41 0.26 4.19
N THR A 133 4.61 1.31 4.00
CA THR A 133 4.36 1.92 2.70
C THR A 133 5.64 2.51 2.10
N LEU A 134 6.44 3.28 2.85
CA LEU A 134 7.67 3.86 2.33
C LEU A 134 8.66 2.78 1.86
N THR A 135 8.99 1.82 2.74
CA THR A 135 9.95 0.76 2.39
C THR A 135 9.38 -0.22 1.36
N GLY A 136 8.08 -0.50 1.43
CA GLY A 136 7.36 -1.35 0.49
C GLY A 136 7.34 -0.74 -0.91
N LEU A 137 6.98 0.53 -1.06
CA LEU A 137 6.97 1.23 -2.34
C LEU A 137 8.36 1.30 -2.97
N LYS A 138 9.44 1.48 -2.19
CA LYS A 138 10.81 1.32 -2.69
C LYS A 138 11.06 -0.07 -3.26
N CYS A 139 10.64 -1.12 -2.55
CA CYS A 139 10.80 -2.50 -3.01
C CYS A 139 9.99 -2.78 -4.29
N LEU A 140 8.78 -2.20 -4.41
CA LEU A 140 7.97 -2.33 -5.61
C LEU A 140 8.61 -1.57 -6.78
N HIS A 141 9.13 -0.36 -6.55
CA HIS A 141 9.88 0.39 -7.57
C HIS A 141 11.01 -0.47 -8.15
N ASP A 142 11.81 -1.10 -7.29
CA ASP A 142 12.94 -1.93 -7.72
C ASP A 142 12.50 -3.21 -8.45
N LEU A 143 11.36 -3.79 -8.10
CA LEU A 143 10.78 -4.92 -8.84
C LEU A 143 10.22 -4.46 -10.20
N GLY A 144 9.47 -3.37 -10.21
CA GLY A 144 8.82 -2.84 -11.41
C GLY A 144 9.81 -2.19 -12.39
N GLY A 145 11.02 -1.85 -11.94
CA GLY A 145 12.12 -1.37 -12.77
C GLY A 145 13.12 -2.46 -13.18
N ASP A 146 13.01 -3.69 -12.65
CA ASP A 146 13.85 -4.81 -13.06
C ASP A 146 13.54 -5.16 -14.52
N PRO A 147 14.52 -5.11 -15.45
CA PRO A 147 14.30 -5.41 -16.86
C PRO A 147 13.64 -6.77 -17.12
N GLU A 148 13.84 -7.75 -16.22
CA GLU A 148 13.23 -9.08 -16.32
C GLU A 148 11.72 -9.06 -16.09
N PHE A 149 11.22 -8.18 -15.22
CA PHE A 149 9.82 -8.15 -14.78
C PHE A 149 9.06 -6.90 -15.21
N ALA A 150 9.76 -5.82 -15.57
CA ALA A 150 9.21 -4.47 -15.71
C ALA A 150 8.02 -4.43 -16.69
N MET A 151 8.14 -5.14 -17.81
CA MET A 151 7.11 -5.16 -18.87
C MET A 151 5.89 -6.00 -18.54
N ALA A 152 6.03 -7.00 -17.69
CA ALA A 152 4.92 -7.83 -17.24
C ALA A 152 4.25 -7.28 -15.97
N THR A 153 4.92 -6.39 -15.23
CA THR A 153 4.45 -5.89 -13.94
C THR A 153 3.39 -4.81 -14.09
N ARG A 154 2.26 -4.97 -13.39
CA ARG A 154 1.20 -3.97 -13.27
C ARG A 154 0.88 -3.65 -11.82
N TYR A 155 0.68 -2.38 -11.51
CA TYR A 155 0.21 -1.91 -10.21
C TYR A 155 -1.31 -1.76 -10.24
N TRP A 156 -2.02 -2.63 -9.55
CA TRP A 156 -3.47 -2.51 -9.42
C TRP A 156 -3.86 -1.43 -8.39
N PRO A 157 -4.91 -0.61 -8.62
CA PRO A 157 -5.76 -0.52 -9.82
C PRO A 157 -5.23 0.47 -10.89
N PHE A 158 -4.08 1.08 -10.65
CA PHE A 158 -3.52 2.20 -11.43
C PHE A 158 -3.32 1.86 -12.91
N GLU A 159 -2.71 0.72 -13.18
CA GLU A 159 -2.29 0.30 -14.53
C GLU A 159 -3.25 -0.73 -15.14
N THR A 160 -4.19 -1.24 -14.36
CA THR A 160 -5.09 -2.33 -14.75
C THR A 160 -6.49 -1.85 -15.11
N ARG A 161 -6.78 -0.56 -14.87
CA ARG A 161 -8.13 0.03 -14.94
C ARG A 161 -9.14 -0.81 -14.17
N TRP A 162 -8.81 -1.10 -12.90
CA TRP A 162 -9.51 -2.08 -12.07
C TRP A 162 -9.31 -3.51 -12.59
N ASP A 163 -10.32 -4.11 -13.22
CA ASP A 163 -10.33 -5.50 -13.63
C ASP A 163 -10.06 -5.73 -15.13
N ALA A 164 -9.72 -4.68 -15.88
CA ALA A 164 -9.55 -4.78 -17.33
C ALA A 164 -8.26 -5.50 -17.75
N ASP A 165 -7.10 -5.01 -17.29
CA ASP A 165 -5.78 -5.51 -17.70
C ASP A 165 -5.12 -6.27 -16.54
N LEU A 166 -5.54 -7.52 -16.34
CA LEU A 166 -5.03 -8.43 -15.30
C LEU A 166 -4.06 -9.48 -15.85
N ASP A 167 -3.40 -9.18 -16.97
CA ASP A 167 -2.34 -9.99 -17.56
C ASP A 167 -0.97 -9.71 -16.90
N GLY A 168 -0.13 -10.74 -16.81
CA GLY A 168 1.23 -10.60 -16.26
C GLY A 168 1.28 -10.68 -14.73
N ILE A 169 2.10 -9.83 -14.11
CA ILE A 169 2.39 -9.80 -12.68
C ILE A 169 1.62 -8.64 -12.04
N ILE A 170 0.51 -8.96 -11.37
CA ILE A 170 -0.36 -7.96 -10.76
C ILE A 170 0.05 -7.75 -9.30
N LEU A 171 0.75 -6.65 -9.05
CA LEU A 171 1.04 -6.17 -7.71
C LEU A 171 -0.23 -5.57 -7.13
N THR A 172 -0.63 -6.06 -5.95
CA THR A 172 -1.93 -5.72 -5.38
C THR A 172 -1.79 -5.40 -3.89
N GLU A 173 -2.39 -4.30 -3.46
CA GLU A 173 -2.60 -4.03 -2.04
C GLU A 173 -3.68 -4.97 -1.50
N ILE A 174 -3.34 -5.70 -0.43
CA ILE A 174 -4.25 -6.59 0.30
C ILE A 174 -4.34 -6.14 1.75
N TRP A 175 -5.37 -6.60 2.44
CA TRP A 175 -5.45 -6.50 3.88
C TRP A 175 -5.79 -7.88 4.47
N PRO A 176 -4.77 -8.67 4.90
CA PRO A 176 -4.93 -10.08 5.25
C PRO A 176 -6.01 -10.34 6.33
N SER A 177 -6.20 -9.39 7.23
CA SER A 177 -7.20 -9.45 8.31
C SER A 177 -8.67 -9.41 7.82
N LEU A 178 -8.93 -9.17 6.52
CA LEU A 178 -10.28 -9.27 5.94
C LEU A 178 -10.84 -10.70 5.98
N ASN A 179 -9.96 -11.71 5.99
CA ASN A 179 -10.34 -13.11 5.96
C ASN A 179 -10.30 -13.70 7.37
N ALA A 180 -11.30 -14.55 7.68
CA ALA A 180 -11.27 -15.36 8.89
C ALA A 180 -10.07 -16.31 8.84
N HIS A 181 -9.25 -16.29 9.89
CA HIS A 181 -7.96 -16.98 9.92
C HIS A 181 -7.75 -17.81 11.19
N ASP A 182 -8.74 -17.87 12.08
CA ASP A 182 -8.64 -18.54 13.37
C ASP A 182 -8.53 -20.07 13.24
N THR A 183 -8.98 -20.63 12.11
CA THR A 183 -8.97 -22.07 11.83
C THR A 183 -7.65 -22.57 11.22
N TYR A 184 -6.73 -21.68 10.85
CA TYR A 184 -5.47 -22.06 10.23
C TYR A 184 -4.47 -22.47 11.31
N ASP A 185 -3.83 -23.63 11.15
CA ASP A 185 -2.82 -24.11 12.08
C ASP A 185 -1.43 -23.54 11.74
N HIS A 186 -1.04 -22.49 12.48
CA HIS A 186 0.31 -21.94 12.46
C HIS A 186 0.58 -21.16 13.74
N ALA A 187 1.80 -21.21 14.28
CA ALA A 187 2.18 -20.52 15.51
C ALA A 187 2.21 -18.98 15.41
N ILE A 188 2.24 -18.43 14.20
CA ILE A 188 2.42 -17.00 13.93
C ILE A 188 1.10 -16.48 13.37
N LYS A 189 0.51 -15.49 14.04
CA LYS A 189 -0.78 -14.91 13.64
C LYS A 189 -0.74 -14.41 12.19
N ASP A 190 0.29 -13.63 11.84
CA ASP A 190 0.39 -13.04 10.50
C ASP A 190 0.52 -14.11 9.41
N ALA A 191 1.20 -15.23 9.71
CA ALA A 191 1.26 -16.37 8.80
C ALA A 191 -0.14 -16.98 8.55
N ARG A 192 -0.98 -17.11 9.60
CA ARG A 192 -2.37 -17.55 9.44
C ARG A 192 -3.17 -16.60 8.55
N GLN A 193 -2.97 -15.29 8.70
CA GLN A 193 -3.67 -14.29 7.87
C GLN A 193 -3.25 -14.37 6.40
N VAL A 194 -1.97 -14.55 6.12
CA VAL A 194 -1.46 -14.73 4.75
C VAL A 194 -2.00 -16.03 4.13
N LEU A 195 -2.04 -17.13 4.89
CA LEU A 195 -2.63 -18.40 4.42
C LEU A 195 -4.12 -18.24 4.10
N ALA A 196 -4.89 -17.58 4.98
CA ALA A 196 -6.30 -17.31 4.76
C ALA A 196 -6.54 -16.45 3.51
N CYS A 197 -5.74 -15.40 3.30
CA CYS A 197 -5.83 -14.56 2.11
C CYS A 197 -5.49 -15.33 0.82
N ARG A 198 -4.45 -16.19 0.86
CA ARG A 198 -4.08 -17.06 -0.27
C ARG A 198 -5.22 -17.99 -0.65
N ASP A 199 -5.75 -18.73 0.31
CA ASP A 199 -6.78 -19.75 0.04
C ASP A 199 -8.09 -19.11 -0.41
N TRP A 200 -8.47 -17.98 0.20
CA TRP A 200 -9.58 -17.16 -0.27
C TRP A 200 -9.44 -16.79 -1.76
N PHE A 201 -8.26 -16.33 -2.20
CA PHE A 201 -8.04 -15.98 -3.60
C PHE A 201 -8.06 -17.22 -4.51
N ILE A 202 -7.44 -18.32 -4.10
CA ILE A 202 -7.44 -19.60 -4.84
C ILE A 202 -8.88 -20.11 -5.03
N ASP A 203 -9.73 -20.00 -4.02
CA ASP A 203 -11.12 -20.43 -4.12
C ASP A 203 -11.90 -19.57 -5.13
N HIS A 204 -11.68 -18.25 -5.16
CA HIS A 204 -12.24 -17.38 -6.20
C HIS A 204 -11.70 -17.70 -7.59
N GLN A 205 -10.42 -18.08 -7.69
CA GLN A 205 -9.84 -18.50 -8.97
C GLN A 205 -10.49 -19.81 -9.47
N ARG A 206 -10.66 -20.79 -8.59
CA ARG A 206 -11.34 -22.07 -8.90
C ARG A 206 -12.81 -21.88 -9.26
N ALA A 207 -13.49 -20.94 -8.60
CA ALA A 207 -14.89 -20.61 -8.87
C ALA A 207 -15.08 -19.69 -10.09
N GLY A 208 -14.01 -19.21 -10.73
CA GLY A 208 -14.09 -18.28 -11.86
C GLY A 208 -14.52 -16.85 -11.48
N THR A 209 -14.48 -16.51 -10.20
CA THR A 209 -14.92 -15.21 -9.65
C THR A 209 -13.77 -14.26 -9.30
N ALA A 210 -12.51 -14.70 -9.44
CA ALA A 210 -11.33 -13.90 -9.08
C ALA A 210 -11.26 -12.53 -9.78
N LYS A 211 -11.61 -12.45 -11.07
CA LYS A 211 -11.63 -11.18 -11.82
C LYS A 211 -12.52 -10.13 -11.15
N ALA A 212 -13.69 -10.56 -10.66
CA ALA A 212 -14.64 -9.65 -10.02
C ALA A 212 -14.09 -9.04 -8.73
N LEU A 213 -13.08 -9.63 -8.07
CA LEU A 213 -12.45 -9.06 -6.88
C LEU A 213 -11.65 -7.78 -7.20
N PHE A 214 -11.14 -7.67 -8.43
CA PHE A 214 -10.37 -6.51 -8.89
C PHE A 214 -11.23 -5.37 -9.44
N ALA A 215 -12.55 -5.56 -9.55
CA ALA A 215 -13.47 -4.57 -10.08
C ALA A 215 -13.69 -3.43 -9.07
N ALA A 216 -13.97 -2.23 -9.58
CA ALA A 216 -14.37 -1.10 -8.75
C ALA A 216 -15.66 -1.44 -7.98
N PRO A 217 -15.78 -1.07 -6.69
CA PRO A 217 -17.06 -1.14 -6.00
C PRO A 217 -18.12 -0.24 -6.66
N ASP A 218 -19.34 -0.76 -6.82
CA ASP A 218 -20.43 -0.07 -7.52
C ASP A 218 -20.88 1.24 -6.85
N TRP A 219 -20.61 1.40 -5.56
CA TRP A 219 -20.95 2.60 -4.80
C TRP A 219 -19.93 3.73 -4.96
N LEU A 220 -18.74 3.47 -5.53
CA LEU A 220 -17.79 4.54 -5.82
C LEU A 220 -18.28 5.35 -7.01
N SER A 221 -18.36 6.67 -6.82
CA SER A 221 -18.60 7.59 -7.93
C SER A 221 -17.48 7.53 -8.95
N ARG A 222 -17.75 7.96 -10.19
CA ARG A 222 -16.74 8.00 -11.27
C ARG A 222 -15.50 8.82 -10.88
N GLN A 223 -15.69 9.90 -10.12
CA GLN A 223 -14.60 10.75 -9.64
C GLN A 223 -13.75 10.05 -8.57
N GLU A 224 -14.38 9.30 -7.66
CA GLU A 224 -13.65 8.53 -6.65
C GLU A 224 -12.88 7.37 -7.27
N GLN A 225 -13.47 6.67 -8.25
CA GLN A 225 -12.76 5.63 -8.99
C GLN A 225 -11.52 6.19 -9.70
N GLU A 226 -11.60 7.40 -10.25
CA GLU A 226 -10.46 8.07 -10.86
C GLU A 226 -9.37 8.41 -9.84
N LYS A 227 -9.75 8.93 -8.66
CA LYS A 227 -8.82 9.16 -7.54
C LYS A 227 -8.12 7.88 -7.10
N CYS A 228 -8.85 6.77 -6.98
CA CYS A 228 -8.26 5.47 -6.65
C CYS A 228 -7.26 4.99 -7.71
N ARG A 229 -7.54 5.27 -8.99
CA ARG A 229 -6.68 4.86 -10.12
C ARG A 229 -5.48 5.76 -10.37
N THR A 230 -5.47 6.97 -9.84
CA THR A 230 -4.40 7.95 -10.08
C THR A 230 -3.57 8.24 -8.84
N GLU A 231 -4.16 8.13 -7.66
CA GLU A 231 -3.55 8.58 -6.41
C GLU A 231 -3.64 7.55 -5.29
N GLU A 232 -4.82 7.08 -4.92
CA GLU A 232 -4.99 6.43 -3.62
C GLU A 232 -4.73 4.92 -3.61
N GLY A 233 -5.06 4.23 -4.70
CA GLY A 233 -5.13 2.76 -4.74
C GLY A 233 -6.41 2.20 -4.10
N TRP A 234 -6.44 0.88 -3.91
CA TRP A 234 -7.55 0.18 -3.27
C TRP A 234 -7.06 -1.08 -2.55
N ILE A 235 -7.87 -1.63 -1.66
CA ILE A 235 -7.60 -2.91 -0.98
C ILE A 235 -8.44 -4.00 -1.65
N LEU A 236 -7.80 -5.05 -2.15
CA LEU A 236 -8.50 -6.15 -2.81
C LEU A 236 -9.58 -6.77 -1.90
N GLY A 237 -10.78 -6.99 -2.45
CA GLY A 237 -11.91 -7.59 -1.72
C GLY A 237 -12.70 -6.60 -0.86
N VAL A 238 -12.30 -5.33 -0.75
CA VAL A 238 -13.12 -4.30 -0.13
C VAL A 238 -14.21 -3.85 -1.11
N ARG A 239 -15.45 -4.19 -0.75
CA ARG A 239 -16.70 -3.80 -1.40
C ARG A 239 -17.64 -3.19 -0.39
#